data_AF-A0A8J6TWU5-F1
#
_entry.id   AF-A0A8J6TWU5-F1
#
_cell.length_a   1.000
_cell.length_b   1.000
_cell.length_c   1.000
_cell.angle_alpha   90.00
_cell.angle_beta   90.00
_cell.angle_gamma   90.00
#
_symmetry.space_group_name_H-M   'P 1'
#
loop_
_entity.id
_entity.type
_entity.pdbx_description
1 polymer ?
#
loop_
_entity_poly.entity_id
_entity_poly.type
_entity_poly.pdbx_seq_one_letter_code
_entity_poly.pdbx_strand_id
1 'polypeptide(L)'
;MGATKYEFYSDELINTADLLKAIAHPARLKALLIIANETDKDITIKDIAKEIKLSQSTLSVHLKQLHNSGLVKTAVINNESKCCKVFRVNKIAFTHLMNMLEHLLKKIELKNDDRYESFYHFYSKLKSVHNWNQCFES
;
A
#
# COMPACT_ATOMS: atom_id res chain seq x y z
N MET A 1 -12.99 12.32 -10.80
CA MET A 1 -12.24 13.06 -9.76
C MET A 1 -11.93 14.43 -10.34
N GLY A 2 -12.26 15.52 -9.64
CA GLY A 2 -11.92 16.87 -10.11
C GLY A 2 -10.42 16.95 -10.39
N ALA A 3 -10.00 17.75 -11.37
CA ALA A 3 -8.61 17.90 -11.74
C ALA A 3 -7.82 18.42 -10.51
N THR A 4 -7.13 17.52 -9.82
CA THR A 4 -6.22 17.89 -8.74
C THR A 4 -5.15 18.78 -9.36
N LYS A 5 -5.05 20.03 -8.89
CA LYS A 5 -4.05 20.97 -9.37
C LYS A 5 -2.68 20.62 -8.75
N TYR A 6 -2.04 19.60 -9.32
CA TYR A 6 -0.75 19.08 -8.87
C TYR A 6 0.35 20.15 -8.82
N GLU A 7 0.23 21.20 -9.65
CA GLU A 7 1.15 22.34 -9.74
C GLU A 7 1.38 23.13 -8.43
N PHE A 8 0.51 22.98 -7.41
CA PHE A 8 0.66 23.68 -6.13
C PHE A 8 1.36 22.86 -5.03
N TYR A 9 1.74 21.62 -5.33
CA TYR A 9 2.32 20.70 -4.35
C TYR A 9 3.77 20.38 -4.69
N SER A 10 4.59 20.13 -3.67
CA SER A 10 5.97 19.68 -3.90
C SER A 10 5.97 18.27 -4.49
N ASP A 11 7.01 17.95 -5.24
CA ASP A 11 7.16 16.62 -5.84
C ASP A 11 7.13 15.52 -4.78
N GLU A 12 7.68 15.76 -3.58
CA GLU A 12 7.63 14.80 -2.48
C GLU A 12 6.19 14.49 -2.04
N LEU A 13 5.32 15.51 -1.95
CA LEU A 13 3.92 15.33 -1.59
C LEU A 13 3.15 14.56 -2.68
N ILE A 14 3.43 14.88 -3.95
CA ILE A 14 2.81 14.21 -5.09
C ILE A 14 3.22 12.74 -5.13
N ASN A 15 4.52 12.47 -5.05
CA ASN A 15 5.07 11.11 -5.05
C ASN A 15 4.55 10.29 -3.85
N THR A 16 4.47 10.90 -2.67
CA THR A 16 3.90 10.25 -1.47
C THR A 16 2.41 9.96 -1.64
N ALA A 17 1.65 10.89 -2.22
CA ALA A 17 0.25 10.66 -2.52
C ALA A 17 0.06 9.53 -3.53
N ASP A 18 0.93 9.41 -4.54
CA ASP A 18 0.88 8.32 -5.52
C ASP A 18 1.21 6.96 -4.89
N LEU A 19 2.17 6.90 -3.96
CA LEU A 19 2.42 5.70 -3.15
C LEU A 19 1.17 5.29 -2.36
N LEU A 20 0.56 6.22 -1.62
CA LEU A 20 -0.64 5.94 -0.84
C LEU A 20 -1.82 5.51 -1.73
N LYS A 21 -2.00 6.19 -2.87
CA LYS A 21 -3.03 5.86 -3.86
C LYS A 21 -2.81 4.48 -4.47
N ALA A 22 -1.57 4.05 -4.65
CA ALA A 22 -1.23 2.70 -5.10
C ALA A 22 -1.52 1.63 -4.03
N ILE A 23 -1.40 1.97 -2.74
CA ILE A 23 -1.78 1.06 -1.64
C ILE A 23 -3.31 0.99 -1.48
N ALA A 24 -4.04 2.09 -1.69
CA ALA A 24 -5.47 2.24 -1.41
C ALA A 24 -6.41 1.43 -2.35
N HIS A 25 -6.24 0.10 -2.41
CA HIS A 25 -7.17 -0.84 -3.03
C HIS A 25 -7.06 -2.21 -2.33
N PRO A 26 -8.17 -2.88 -1.99
CA PRO A 26 -8.14 -4.14 -1.23
C PRO A 26 -7.25 -5.22 -1.85
N ALA A 27 -7.36 -5.44 -3.16
CA ALA A 27 -6.54 -6.45 -3.84
C ALA A 27 -5.03 -6.12 -3.82
N ARG A 28 -4.66 -4.83 -3.84
CA ARG A 28 -3.25 -4.40 -3.80
C ARG A 28 -2.69 -4.54 -2.38
N LEU A 29 -3.49 -4.22 -1.36
CA LEU A 29 -3.14 -4.51 0.03
C LEU A 29 -2.89 -6.00 0.24
N LYS A 30 -3.84 -6.86 -0.17
CA LYS A 30 -3.65 -8.32 -0.04
C LYS A 30 -2.42 -8.81 -0.79
N ALA A 31 -2.17 -8.32 -2.01
CA ALA A 31 -0.96 -8.67 -2.75
C ALA A 31 0.33 -8.26 -2.02
N LEU A 32 0.38 -7.05 -1.45
CA LEU A 32 1.53 -6.59 -0.68
C LEU A 32 1.79 -7.46 0.55
N LEU A 33 0.74 -7.88 1.26
CA LEU A 33 0.86 -8.77 2.42
C LEU A 33 1.42 -10.13 2.03
N ILE A 34 0.90 -10.73 0.97
CA ILE A 34 1.37 -12.02 0.46
C ILE A 34 2.86 -11.92 0.10
N ILE A 35 3.25 -10.88 -0.65
CA ILE A 35 4.66 -10.68 -1.05
C ILE A 35 5.55 -10.40 0.16
N ALA A 36 5.05 -9.68 1.18
CA ALA A 36 5.82 -9.35 2.38
C ALA A 36 6.03 -10.57 3.30
N ASN A 37 5.07 -11.49 3.34
CA ASN A 37 5.14 -12.70 4.17
C ASN A 37 6.09 -13.75 3.60
N GLU A 38 6.35 -13.74 2.29
CA GLU A 38 7.30 -14.63 1.62
C GLU A 38 8.68 -13.97 1.52
N THR A 39 9.49 -14.06 2.57
CA THR A 39 10.84 -13.47 2.62
C THR A 39 11.91 -14.33 1.96
N ASP A 40 11.71 -15.65 1.94
CA ASP A 40 12.76 -16.63 1.59
C ASP A 40 12.61 -17.19 0.17
N LYS A 41 11.49 -16.87 -0.50
CA LYS A 41 11.13 -17.44 -1.80
C LYS A 41 10.75 -16.35 -2.79
N ASP A 42 11.08 -16.61 -4.05
CA ASP A 42 10.64 -15.79 -5.15
C ASP A 42 9.17 -16.04 -5.47
N ILE A 43 8.34 -15.03 -5.25
CA ILE A 43 6.90 -15.13 -5.46
C ILE A 43 6.51 -14.70 -6.88
N THR A 44 5.77 -15.57 -7.57
CA THR A 44 5.28 -15.28 -8.92
C THR A 44 3.85 -14.76 -8.92
N ILE A 45 3.41 -14.17 -10.04
CA ILE A 45 2.00 -13.79 -10.21
C ILE A 45 1.04 -14.98 -10.03
N LYS A 46 1.48 -16.21 -10.34
CA LYS A 46 0.65 -17.40 -10.19
C LYS A 46 0.42 -17.73 -8.73
N ASP A 47 1.41 -17.49 -7.87
CA ASP A 47 1.31 -17.76 -6.44
C ASP A 47 0.38 -16.73 -5.77
N ILE A 48 0.55 -15.45 -6.10
CA ILE A 48 -0.34 -14.38 -5.63
C ILE A 48 -1.80 -14.62 -6.08
N ALA A 49 -2.00 -15.11 -7.31
CA ALA A 49 -3.33 -15.42 -7.85
C ALA A 49 -4.04 -16.60 -7.16
N LYS A 50 -3.34 -17.46 -6.41
CA LYS A 50 -3.98 -18.56 -5.66
C LYS A 50 -4.77 -18.03 -4.47
N GLU A 51 -4.28 -16.96 -3.85
CA GLU A 51 -4.89 -16.37 -2.66
C GLU A 51 -5.86 -15.23 -2.99
N ILE A 52 -5.60 -14.52 -4.09
CA ILE A 52 -6.46 -13.44 -4.55
C ILE A 52 -7.43 -14.00 -5.59
N LYS A 53 -8.73 -13.97 -5.30
CA LYS A 53 -9.82 -14.41 -6.21
C LYS A 53 -10.00 -13.48 -7.43
N LEU A 54 -8.94 -13.26 -8.19
CA LEU A 54 -8.91 -12.46 -9.42
C LEU A 54 -8.24 -13.27 -10.54
N SER A 55 -8.59 -12.96 -11.79
CA SER A 55 -7.87 -13.49 -12.94
C SER A 55 -6.42 -12.97 -12.97
N GLN A 56 -5.52 -13.71 -13.60
CA GLN A 56 -4.12 -13.27 -13.76
C GLN A 56 -3.99 -11.98 -14.57
N SER A 57 -4.88 -11.74 -15.54
CA SER A 57 -4.90 -10.49 -16.31
C SER A 57 -5.24 -9.29 -15.43
N THR A 58 -6.27 -9.39 -14.60
CA THR A 58 -6.67 -8.32 -13.67
C THR A 58 -5.62 -8.11 -12.58
N LEU A 59 -5.07 -9.18 -12.02
CA LEU A 59 -4.00 -9.10 -11.03
C LEU A 59 -2.75 -8.44 -11.60
N SER A 60 -2.41 -8.71 -12.86
CA SER A 60 -1.27 -8.06 -13.54
C SER A 60 -1.40 -6.54 -13.57
N VAL A 61 -2.60 -6.01 -13.79
CA VAL A 61 -2.87 -4.56 -13.76
C VAL A 61 -2.60 -4.00 -12.36
N HIS A 62 -3.07 -4.67 -11.31
CA HIS A 62 -2.82 -4.25 -9.93
C HIS A 62 -1.34 -4.27 -9.56
N LEU A 63 -0.63 -5.35 -9.92
CA LEU A 63 0.82 -5.46 -9.66
C LEU A 63 1.62 -4.45 -10.47
N LYS A 64 1.20 -4.12 -11.70
CA LYS A 64 1.81 -3.05 -12.51
C LYS A 64 1.66 -1.69 -11.85
N GLN A 65 0.51 -1.39 -11.24
CA GLN A 65 0.33 -0.14 -10.49
C GLN A 65 1.27 -0.06 -9.28
N LEU A 66 1.38 -1.15 -8.50
CA LEU A 66 2.31 -1.21 -7.36
C LEU A 66 3.77 -1.08 -7.80
N HIS A 67 4.13 -1.68 -8.94
CA HIS A 67 5.48 -1.58 -9.48
C HIS A 67 5.79 -0.17 -9.96
N ASN A 68 4.88 0.44 -10.71
CA ASN A 68 5.06 1.78 -11.25
C ASN A 68 5.14 2.85 -10.15
N SER A 69 4.45 2.64 -9.01
CA SER A 69 4.60 3.52 -7.85
C SER A 69 5.89 3.24 -7.06
N GLY A 70 6.63 2.18 -7.36
CA GLY A 70 7.86 1.81 -6.65
C GLY A 70 7.64 1.05 -5.33
N LEU A 71 6.41 0.61 -5.03
CA LEU A 71 6.10 -0.19 -3.82
C LEU A 71 6.60 -1.63 -3.92
N VAL A 72 6.66 -2.17 -5.13
CA VAL A 72 7.22 -3.50 -5.40
C VAL A 72 8.28 -3.41 -6.48
N LYS A 73 9.35 -4.20 -6.31
CA LYS A 73 10.37 -4.44 -7.32
C LYS A 73 10.03 -5.73 -8.06
N THR A 74 10.39 -5.78 -9.33
CA THR A 74 10.25 -7.01 -10.13
C THR A 74 11.59 -7.44 -10.68
N ALA A 75 11.79 -8.75 -10.75
CA ALA A 75 12.93 -9.36 -11.44
C ALA A 75 12.41 -10.44 -12.38
N VAL A 76 13.19 -10.74 -13.42
CA VAL A 76 12.92 -11.84 -14.34
C VAL A 76 13.91 -12.94 -14.02
N ILE A 77 13.39 -14.14 -13.74
CA ILE A 77 14.19 -15.32 -13.47
C ILE A 77 14.01 -16.29 -14.63
N ASN A 78 15.14 -16.80 -15.11
CA ASN A 78 15.19 -17.81 -16.16
C ASN A 78 15.57 -19.14 -15.51
N ASN A 79 14.63 -20.09 -15.51
CA ASN A 79 14.92 -21.48 -15.23
C ASN A 79 14.92 -22.25 -16.54
N GLU A 80 15.56 -23.42 -16.57
CA GLU A 80 15.89 -24.24 -17.76
C GLU A 80 14.75 -24.48 -18.77
N SER A 81 13.49 -24.25 -18.38
CA SER A 81 12.34 -24.37 -19.29
C SER A 81 11.32 -23.23 -19.19
N LYS A 82 11.59 -22.17 -18.41
CA LYS A 82 10.60 -21.10 -18.18
C LYS A 82 11.20 -19.79 -17.69
N CYS A 83 10.71 -18.71 -18.30
CA CYS A 83 10.93 -17.34 -17.85
C CYS A 83 9.74 -16.90 -16.96
N CYS A 84 9.99 -16.46 -15.74
CA CYS A 84 8.95 -15.94 -14.84
C CYS A 84 9.35 -14.60 -14.22
N LYS A 85 8.34 -13.74 -14.02
CA LYS A 85 8.49 -12.49 -13.27
C LYS A 85 8.18 -12.74 -11.81
N VAL A 86 9.07 -12.29 -10.95
CA VAL A 86 8.98 -12.40 -9.50
C VAL A 86 8.85 -11.02 -8.86
N PHE A 87 8.20 -10.95 -7.70
CA PHE A 87 7.86 -9.70 -7.03
C PHE A 87 8.51 -9.64 -5.64
N ARG A 88 8.99 -8.47 -5.23
CA ARG A 88 9.50 -8.23 -3.88
C ARG A 88 9.04 -6.88 -3.37
N VAL A 89 8.69 -6.77 -2.10
CA VAL A 89 8.32 -5.48 -1.49
C VAL A 89 9.54 -4.56 -1.43
N ASN A 90 9.36 -3.29 -1.80
CA ASN A 90 10.40 -2.28 -1.70
C ASN A 90 10.40 -1.62 -0.32
N LYS A 91 11.24 -2.11 0.59
CA LYS A 91 11.37 -1.58 1.96
C LYS A 91 11.56 -0.06 2.01
N ILE A 92 12.33 0.51 1.08
CA ILE A 92 12.63 1.95 1.04
C ILE A 92 11.35 2.78 0.88
N ALA A 93 10.43 2.35 0.01
CA ALA A 93 9.15 3.05 -0.20
C ALA A 93 8.31 3.08 1.08
N PHE A 94 8.27 1.98 1.84
CA PHE A 94 7.55 1.90 3.11
C PHE A 94 8.23 2.72 4.21
N THR A 95 9.56 2.78 4.24
CA THR A 95 10.28 3.68 5.15
C THR A 95 9.91 5.15 4.91
N HIS A 96 9.82 5.59 3.65
CA HIS A 96 9.36 6.95 3.35
C HIS A 96 7.95 7.23 3.84
N LEU A 97 7.01 6.29 3.63
CA LEU A 97 5.64 6.42 4.13
C LEU A 97 5.59 6.49 5.66
N MET A 98 6.35 5.64 6.34
CA MET A 98 6.40 5.61 7.80
C MET A 98 6.97 6.91 8.38
N ASN A 99 8.05 7.44 7.79
CA ASN A 99 8.63 8.71 8.23
C ASN A 99 7.64 9.88 8.10
N MET A 100 6.86 9.90 7.02
CA MET A 100 5.80 10.90 6.82
C MET A 100 4.70 10.77 7.87
N LEU A 101 4.22 9.55 8.13
CA LEU A 101 3.20 9.30 9.16
C LEU A 101 3.70 9.65 10.56
N GLU A 102 4.94 9.32 10.90
CA GLU A 102 5.56 9.68 12.17
C GLU A 102 5.67 11.20 12.33
N HIS A 103 6.03 11.92 11.26
CA HIS A 103 6.06 13.38 11.26
C HIS A 103 4.68 13.98 11.55
N LEU A 104 3.61 13.40 10.98
CA LEU A 104 2.24 13.83 11.25
C LEU A 104 1.85 13.56 12.70
N LEU A 105 2.12 12.35 13.22
CA LEU A 105 1.80 11.96 14.60
C LEU A 105 2.41 12.91 15.62
N LYS A 106 3.68 13.31 15.45
CA LYS A 106 4.35 14.29 16.33
C LYS A 106 3.67 15.66 16.38
N LYS A 107 2.87 16.02 15.37
CA LYS A 107 2.19 17.31 15.28
C LYS A 107 0.73 17.27 15.73
N ILE A 108 0.14 16.08 15.91
CA ILE A 108 -1.29 15.91 16.24
C ILE A 108 -1.60 16.26 17.72
N GLU A 109 -0.61 16.31 18.60
CA GLU A 109 -0.80 16.70 20.02
C GLU A 109 -1.08 18.20 20.24
N LEU A 110 -1.12 19.00 19.17
CA LEU A 110 -1.23 20.45 19.27
C LEU A 110 -2.70 20.89 19.25
N LYS A 111 -3.29 20.97 20.46
CA LYS A 111 -4.44 21.77 20.93
C LYS A 111 -5.58 20.93 21.54
N ASN A 112 -5.48 20.66 22.84
CA ASN A 112 -6.65 20.37 23.67
C ASN A 112 -7.37 21.69 23.94
N ASP A 113 -8.24 22.11 23.03
CA ASP A 113 -9.18 23.22 23.30
C ASP A 113 -10.41 22.56 23.93
N ASP A 114 -10.69 22.84 25.21
CA ASP A 114 -11.85 22.32 25.97
C ASP A 114 -13.23 22.74 25.37
N ARG A 115 -13.20 23.39 24.20
CA ARG A 115 -14.34 23.95 23.46
C ARG A 115 -14.79 23.10 22.27
N TYR A 116 -14.14 21.98 21.98
CA TYR A 116 -14.59 21.05 20.92
C TYR A 116 -15.37 19.89 21.53
N GLU A 117 -16.68 19.84 21.28
CA GLU A 117 -17.43 18.60 21.45
C GLU A 117 -16.97 17.61 20.38
N SER A 118 -16.31 16.53 20.79
CA SER A 118 -15.97 15.42 19.90
C SER A 118 -17.25 14.65 19.56
N PHE A 119 -17.94 15.07 18.50
CA PHE A 119 -19.06 14.30 17.97
C PHE A 119 -18.53 12.99 17.39
N TYR A 120 -18.59 11.91 18.17
CA TYR A 120 -18.14 10.58 17.75
C TYR A 120 -18.85 10.05 16.50
N HIS A 121 -19.98 10.63 16.09
CA HIS A 121 -20.87 10.05 15.07
C HIS A 121 -21.31 11.01 13.95
N PHE A 122 -20.84 12.26 13.91
CA PHE A 122 -21.20 13.15 12.81
C PHE A 122 -20.23 12.93 11.63
N TYR A 123 -20.71 12.26 10.58
CA TYR A 123 -20.04 11.97 9.30
C TYR A 123 -18.77 11.09 9.31
N SER A 124 -18.18 10.74 10.45
CA SER A 124 -16.99 9.89 10.50
C SER A 124 -17.31 8.42 10.20
N LYS A 125 -16.62 7.84 9.20
CA LYS A 125 -16.62 6.39 8.91
C LYS A 125 -15.56 5.62 9.71
N LEU A 126 -14.83 6.29 10.61
CA LEU A 126 -13.79 5.67 11.41
C LEU A 126 -14.42 4.65 12.36
N LYS A 127 -14.03 3.37 12.22
CA LYS A 127 -14.41 2.30 13.15
C LYS A 127 -13.17 1.95 13.97
N SER A 128 -13.33 1.80 15.29
CA SER A 128 -12.26 1.30 16.14
C SER A 128 -11.99 -0.18 15.80
N VAL A 129 -10.78 -0.49 15.32
CA VAL A 129 -10.38 -1.87 15.00
C VAL A 129 -9.59 -2.41 16.19
N HIS A 130 -10.16 -3.36 16.92
CA HIS A 130 -9.54 -3.89 18.15
C HIS A 130 -8.48 -4.98 17.86
N ASN A 131 -8.54 -5.63 16.68
CA ASN A 131 -7.64 -6.72 16.30
C ASN A 131 -6.89 -6.41 15.00
N TRP A 132 -6.10 -5.33 15.01
CA TRP A 132 -5.39 -4.85 13.82
C TRP A 132 -4.52 -5.94 13.18
N ASN A 133 -3.76 -6.71 13.98
CA ASN A 133 -2.85 -7.75 13.47
C ASN A 133 -3.58 -8.89 12.75
N GLN A 134 -4.76 -9.30 13.24
CA GLN A 134 -5.57 -10.35 12.62
C GLN A 134 -6.11 -9.97 11.24
N CYS A 135 -6.16 -8.67 10.92
CA CYS A 135 -6.57 -8.21 9.58
C CYS A 135 -5.49 -8.41 8.51
N PHE A 136 -4.25 -8.69 8.93
CA PHE A 136 -3.08 -8.84 8.05
C PHE A 136 -2.48 -10.25 8.10
N GLU A 137 -2.81 -11.04 9.11
CA GLU A 137 -2.58 -12.48 9.15
C GLU A 137 -3.45 -13.15 8.08
N SER A 138 -2.80 -13.85 7.16
CA SER A 138 -3.41 -14.61 6.05
C SER A 138 -3.37 -16.08 6.37
#